data_AF-A0A7S1YUG4-F1
#
_entry.id   AF-A0A7S1YUG4-F1
#
_cell.length_a   1.000
_cell.length_b   1.000
_cell.length_c   1.000
_cell.angle_alpha   90.00
_cell.angle_beta   90.00
_cell.angle_gamma   90.00
#
_symmetry.space_group_name_H-M   'P 1'
#
loop_
_entity.id
_entity.type
_entity.pdbx_description
1 polymer ?
#
loop_
_entity_poly.entity_id
_entity_poly.type
_entity_poly.pdbx_seq_one_letter_code
_entity_poly.pdbx_strand_id
1 'polypeptide(L)'
;NLGGGVFFDGPTDFIRSSSSMTRASSSTTPTEETFAPQNPSPPPIPTSIPKDVVIIGAGLAGLSTALHLARTSTHHITILDGQKLNDQVEGKTTAGSFAAAGMLAPHSERLPTGPLLDLCLKSRDMYSDF
;
A
#
# COMPACT_ATOMS: atom_id res chain seq x y z
N ASN A 1 -17.61 3.87 11.12
CA ASN A 1 -17.29 3.36 9.77
C ASN A 1 -15.84 3.74 9.49
N LEU A 2 -14.89 3.00 10.07
CA LEU A 2 -13.47 3.34 10.09
C LEU A 2 -12.72 2.29 9.29
N GLY A 3 -11.99 2.75 8.27
CA GLY A 3 -11.29 1.93 7.30
C GLY A 3 -10.11 1.17 7.91
N GLY A 4 -9.94 -0.07 7.48
CA GLY A 4 -8.77 -0.87 7.78
C GLY A 4 -7.55 -0.33 7.05
N GLY A 5 -6.49 -0.02 7.80
CA GLY A 5 -5.15 0.13 7.24
C GLY A 5 -4.56 -1.26 7.02
N VAL A 6 -3.98 -1.48 5.84
CA VAL A 6 -3.24 -2.71 5.53
C VAL A 6 -1.76 -2.42 5.78
N PHE A 7 -1.18 -3.11 6.75
CA PHE A 7 0.25 -3.03 7.06
C PHE A 7 0.93 -4.17 6.32
N PHE A 8 1.83 -3.87 5.39
CA PHE A 8 2.63 -4.87 4.69
C PHE A 8 3.98 -4.99 5.39
N ASP A 9 4.12 -6.03 6.20
CA ASP A 9 5.41 -6.53 6.65
C ASP A 9 5.60 -7.91 5.98
N GLY A 10 6.61 -8.04 5.13
CA GLY A 10 7.01 -9.34 4.59
C GLY A 10 7.87 -10.09 5.62
N PRO A 11 8.03 -11.43 5.52
CA PRO A 11 7.92 -12.24 4.32
C PRO A 11 6.72 -13.22 4.33
N THR A 12 6.32 -13.59 3.11
CA THR A 12 5.34 -14.63 2.74
C THR A 12 5.14 -15.74 3.78
N ASP A 13 3.91 -15.86 4.32
CA ASP A 13 3.24 -17.15 4.47
C ASP A 13 1.74 -17.02 4.82
N PHE A 14 0.95 -17.78 4.07
CA PHE A 14 -0.32 -18.41 4.48
C PHE A 14 -1.63 -17.58 4.51
N ILE A 15 -2.33 -17.57 3.36
CA ILE A 15 -3.78 -17.30 3.25
C ILE A 15 -4.55 -18.39 4.01
N ARG A 16 -5.12 -18.08 5.19
CA ARG A 16 -6.09 -18.95 5.86
C ARG A 16 -7.51 -18.42 5.64
N SER A 17 -8.15 -18.88 4.57
CA SER A 17 -9.60 -18.82 4.39
C SER A 17 -10.24 -19.90 5.26
N SER A 18 -11.04 -19.53 6.26
CA SER A 18 -11.83 -20.50 7.03
C SER A 18 -13.31 -20.38 6.66
N SER A 19 -13.73 -21.18 5.68
CA SER A 19 -15.13 -21.53 5.44
C SER A 19 -15.58 -22.51 6.52
N SER A 20 -16.68 -22.16 7.19
CA SER A 20 -17.38 -22.96 8.19
C SER A 20 -17.85 -24.30 7.62
N MET A 21 -17.49 -25.40 8.28
CA MET A 21 -18.22 -26.67 8.20
C MET A 21 -18.36 -27.30 9.58
N THR A 22 -19.63 -27.45 9.95
CA THR A 22 -20.19 -28.09 11.14
C THR A 22 -19.82 -29.57 11.24
N ARG A 23 -19.32 -30.01 12.41
CA ARG A 23 -19.52 -31.40 12.86
C ARG A 23 -19.41 -31.55 14.39
N ALA A 24 -20.52 -32.01 14.95
CA ALA A 24 -20.65 -33.04 15.98
C ALA A 24 -20.13 -32.78 17.42
N SER A 25 -21.10 -32.72 18.35
CA SER A 25 -21.32 -33.72 19.42
C SER A 25 -21.31 -33.22 20.87
N SER A 26 -22.35 -33.70 21.58
CA SER A 26 -22.40 -34.15 22.97
C SER A 26 -22.22 -33.13 24.10
N SER A 27 -23.38 -32.78 24.67
CA SER A 27 -23.70 -32.74 26.11
C SER A 27 -22.56 -32.98 27.11
N THR A 28 -22.26 -31.97 27.94
CA THR A 28 -22.07 -32.06 29.40
C THR A 28 -22.01 -30.62 29.97
N THR A 29 -23.02 -30.21 30.74
CA THR A 29 -22.92 -29.21 31.82
C THR A 29 -22.55 -29.96 33.12
N PRO A 30 -22.04 -29.37 34.23
CA PRO A 30 -22.11 -27.95 34.65
C PRO A 30 -20.89 -27.39 35.44
N THR A 31 -20.57 -26.10 35.26
CA THR A 31 -20.15 -25.20 36.36
C THR A 31 -20.18 -23.76 35.86
N GLU A 32 -21.17 -23.01 36.33
CA GLU A 32 -21.37 -21.60 35.99
C GLU A 32 -20.50 -20.74 36.89
N GLU A 33 -19.21 -20.61 36.56
CA GLU A 33 -18.46 -19.42 36.94
C GLU A 33 -18.70 -18.38 35.84
N THR A 34 -19.49 -17.36 36.17
CA THR A 34 -19.72 -16.18 35.31
C THR A 34 -18.41 -15.40 35.16
N PHE A 35 -17.53 -15.89 34.28
CA PHE A 35 -16.50 -15.09 33.64
C PHE A 35 -17.22 -14.24 32.60
N ALA A 36 -17.51 -12.98 32.96
CA ALA A 36 -17.87 -11.99 31.96
C ALA A 36 -16.84 -12.04 30.82
N PRO A 37 -17.25 -12.11 29.55
CA PRO A 37 -16.32 -12.07 28.44
C PRO A 37 -15.61 -10.72 28.48
N GLN A 38 -14.41 -10.68 29.07
CA GLN A 38 -13.53 -9.54 28.95
C GLN A 38 -13.06 -9.52 27.51
N ASN A 39 -13.77 -8.74 26.69
CA ASN A 39 -13.31 -8.44 25.35
C ASN A 39 -11.93 -7.76 25.51
N PRO A 40 -10.83 -8.33 24.98
CA PRO A 40 -9.54 -7.69 25.10
C PRO A 40 -9.66 -6.29 24.48
N SER A 41 -9.22 -5.28 25.22
CA SER A 41 -9.17 -3.93 24.70
C SER A 41 -8.39 -3.93 23.38
N PRO A 42 -8.84 -3.18 22.36
CA PRO A 42 -8.12 -3.13 21.10
C PRO A 42 -6.67 -2.70 21.38
N PRO A 43 -5.69 -3.32 20.72
CA PRO A 43 -4.29 -2.98 20.94
C PRO A 43 -4.08 -1.47 20.76
N PRO A 44 -3.25 -0.83 21.60
CA PRO A 44 -2.99 0.60 21.50
C PRO A 44 -2.54 0.94 20.08
N ILE A 45 -3.21 1.88 19.43
CA ILE A 45 -2.77 2.41 18.15
C ILE A 45 -1.43 3.10 18.41
N PRO A 46 -0.31 2.69 17.77
CA PRO A 46 0.98 3.30 18.02
C PRO A 46 0.91 4.81 17.71
N THR A 47 1.20 5.63 18.71
CA THR A 47 1.09 7.10 18.67
C THR A 47 2.13 7.74 17.76
N SER A 48 3.19 7.00 17.44
CA SER A 48 4.22 7.41 16.49
C SER A 48 4.70 6.18 15.72
N ILE A 49 4.75 6.30 14.40
CA ILE A 49 5.47 5.36 13.56
C ILE A 49 6.88 5.95 13.43
N PRO A 50 7.96 5.23 13.73
CA PRO A 50 9.31 5.71 13.47
C PRO A 50 9.44 5.94 11.96
N LYS A 51 9.62 7.18 11.51
CA LYS A 51 9.73 7.50 10.08
C LYS A 51 10.85 8.48 9.88
N ASP A 52 11.87 8.06 9.15
CA ASP A 52 12.93 8.96 8.74
C ASP A 52 12.49 9.75 7.50
N VAL A 53 11.64 9.15 6.66
CA VAL A 53 11.14 9.76 5.42
C VAL A 53 9.66 9.49 5.24
N VAL A 54 8.89 10.55 4.97
CA VAL A 54 7.46 10.48 4.65
C VAL A 54 7.23 10.95 3.22
N ILE A 55 6.55 10.13 2.42
CA ILE A 55 6.17 10.44 1.04
C ILE A 55 4.66 10.63 0.99
N ILE A 56 4.19 11.74 0.41
CA ILE A 56 2.76 12.03 0.26
C ILE A 56 2.36 11.80 -1.20
N GLY A 57 1.45 10.85 -1.42
CA GLY A 57 0.96 10.41 -2.72
C GLY A 57 1.55 9.06 -3.15
N ALA A 58 0.68 8.09 -3.43
CA ALA A 58 1.04 6.75 -3.92
C ALA A 58 0.84 6.59 -5.45
N GLY A 59 0.99 7.68 -6.21
CA GLY A 59 1.08 7.61 -7.68
C GLY A 59 2.45 7.11 -8.16
N LEU A 60 2.62 6.99 -9.48
CA LEU A 60 3.86 6.52 -10.11
C LEU A 60 5.12 7.24 -9.60
N ALA A 61 5.08 8.57 -9.47
CA ALA A 61 6.21 9.34 -8.98
C ALA A 61 6.55 9.04 -7.50
N GLY A 62 5.54 8.95 -6.64
CA GLY A 62 5.71 8.67 -5.21
C GLY A 62 6.20 7.25 -4.96
N LEU A 63 5.61 6.26 -5.65
CA LEU A 63 6.06 4.86 -5.58
C LEU A 63 7.46 4.68 -6.15
N SER A 64 7.80 5.34 -7.27
CA SER A 64 9.15 5.26 -7.85
C SER A 64 10.20 5.83 -6.88
N THR A 65 9.88 6.96 -6.24
CA THR A 65 10.75 7.57 -5.22
C THR A 65 10.91 6.65 -4.02
N ALA A 66 9.80 6.10 -3.51
CA ALA A 66 9.82 5.18 -2.38
C ALA A 66 10.64 3.92 -2.69
N LEU A 67 10.47 3.34 -3.87
CA LEU A 67 11.21 2.17 -4.32
C LEU A 67 12.72 2.46 -4.41
N HIS A 68 13.08 3.61 -4.98
CA HIS A 68 14.47 4.01 -5.08
C HIS A 68 15.10 4.17 -3.70
N LEU A 69 14.43 4.88 -2.79
CA LEU A 69 14.91 5.07 -1.42
C LEU A 69 14.97 3.75 -0.64
N ALA A 70 13.99 2.85 -0.81
CA ALA A 70 13.97 1.55 -0.14
C ALA A 70 15.13 0.64 -0.58
N ARG A 71 15.63 0.83 -1.81
CA ARG A 71 16.76 0.07 -2.35
C ARG A 71 18.13 0.67 -2.03
N THR A 72 18.20 1.98 -1.85
CA THR A 72 19.48 2.71 -1.74
C THR A 72 19.77 3.21 -0.32
N SER A 73 18.75 3.29 0.53
CA SER A 73 18.86 3.81 1.88
C SER A 73 18.40 2.79 2.92
N THR A 74 18.87 2.96 4.15
CA THR A 74 18.42 2.19 5.33
C THR A 74 17.25 2.85 6.06
N HIS A 75 16.68 3.89 5.47
CA HIS A 75 15.68 4.73 6.14
C HIS A 75 14.32 4.02 6.18
N HIS A 76 13.58 4.19 7.28
CA HIS A 76 12.20 3.73 7.31
C HIS A 76 11.30 4.70 6.55
N ILE A 77 10.75 4.23 5.43
CA ILE A 77 9.95 5.01 4.50
C ILE A 77 8.47 4.72 4.76
N THR A 78 7.65 5.76 4.83
CA THR A 78 6.20 5.58 4.80
C THR A 78 5.55 6.46 3.77
N ILE A 79 4.64 5.86 3.01
CA ILE A 79 3.83 6.52 2.00
C ILE A 79 2.44 6.77 2.59
N LEU A 80 1.95 8.00 2.44
CA LEU A 80 0.59 8.39 2.81
C LEU A 80 -0.16 8.75 1.54
N ASP A 81 -1.30 8.11 1.30
CA ASP A 81 -2.15 8.42 0.16
C ASP A 81 -3.56 8.81 0.63
N GLY A 82 -4.15 9.80 -0.04
CA GLY A 82 -5.47 10.32 0.31
C GLY A 82 -6.63 9.52 -0.28
N GLN A 83 -6.39 8.63 -1.25
CA GLN A 83 -7.42 7.80 -1.84
C GLN A 83 -7.69 6.58 -0.97
N LYS A 84 -8.96 6.19 -0.84
CA LYS A 84 -9.29 4.95 -0.16
C LYS A 84 -8.98 3.76 -1.06
N LEU A 85 -8.53 2.66 -0.45
CA LEU A 85 -8.12 1.45 -1.17
C LEU A 85 -9.26 0.88 -2.05
N ASN A 86 -10.49 0.87 -1.53
CA ASN A 86 -11.67 0.39 -2.24
C ASN A 86 -11.97 1.21 -3.49
N ASP A 87 -11.80 2.53 -3.42
CA ASP A 87 -12.09 3.43 -4.55
C ASP A 87 -11.08 3.20 -5.69
N GLN A 88 -9.82 2.88 -5.38
CA GLN A 88 -8.80 2.54 -6.38
C GLN A 88 -9.09 1.20 -7.08
N VAL A 89 -9.51 0.17 -6.34
CA VAL A 89 -9.83 -1.16 -6.90
C VAL A 89 -11.07 -1.11 -7.80
N GLU A 90 -12.03 -0.25 -7.46
CA GLU A 90 -13.23 -0.02 -8.29
C GLU A 90 -12.99 0.93 -9.47
N GLY A 91 -11.74 1.35 -9.71
CA GLY A 91 -11.37 2.28 -10.79
C GLY A 91 -11.87 3.72 -10.58
N LYS A 92 -12.43 4.04 -9.41
CA LYS A 92 -12.89 5.37 -9.01
C LYS A 92 -11.74 6.14 -8.37
N THR A 93 -10.71 6.44 -9.16
CA THR A 93 -9.52 7.15 -8.68
C THR A 93 -9.36 8.49 -9.39
N THR A 94 -8.88 9.49 -8.66
CA THR A 94 -8.47 10.78 -9.24
C THR A 94 -6.97 10.85 -9.53
N ALA A 95 -6.23 9.75 -9.33
CA ALA A 95 -4.78 9.74 -9.54
C ALA A 95 -4.46 9.72 -11.05
N GLY A 96 -3.68 10.70 -11.51
CA GLY A 96 -3.27 10.79 -12.92
C GLY A 96 -2.50 9.57 -13.43
N SER A 97 -1.87 8.80 -12.54
CA SER A 97 -1.17 7.56 -12.89
C SER A 97 -2.08 6.48 -13.47
N PHE A 98 -3.36 6.43 -13.07
CA PHE A 98 -4.34 5.48 -13.63
C PHE A 98 -4.93 5.96 -14.97
N ALA A 99 -4.94 7.27 -15.21
CA ALA A 99 -5.40 7.85 -16.47
C ALA A 99 -4.31 7.89 -17.55
N ALA A 100 -3.04 7.65 -17.18
CA ALA A 100 -1.93 7.71 -18.09
C ALA A 100 -1.94 6.54 -19.08
N ALA A 101 -1.68 6.83 -20.36
CA ALA A 101 -1.58 5.81 -21.41
C ALA A 101 -0.28 4.99 -21.34
N GLY A 102 0.70 5.40 -20.52
CA GLY A 102 1.99 4.72 -20.39
C GLY A 102 2.97 4.97 -21.53
N MET A 103 2.77 6.02 -22.34
CA MET A 103 3.70 6.36 -23.45
C MET A 103 5.04 6.90 -22.93
N LEU A 104 6.14 6.35 -23.41
CA LEU A 104 7.51 6.86 -23.17
C LEU A 104 8.00 7.66 -24.39
N ALA A 105 7.31 8.74 -24.72
CA ALA A 105 7.50 9.48 -25.97
C ALA A 105 7.93 10.96 -25.76
N PRO A 106 9.09 11.23 -25.14
CA PRO A 106 9.51 12.61 -24.83
C PRO A 106 9.62 13.52 -26.06
N HIS A 107 9.90 12.97 -27.24
CA HIS A 107 9.93 13.72 -28.50
C HIS A 107 8.53 14.13 -29.00
N SER A 108 7.47 13.38 -28.66
CA SER A 108 6.10 13.65 -29.09
C SER A 108 5.40 14.70 -28.21
N GLU A 109 5.88 14.90 -26.98
CA GLU A 109 5.34 15.86 -26.00
C GLU A 109 5.63 17.34 -26.34
N ARG A 110 6.30 17.62 -27.48
CA ARG A 110 6.63 18.97 -27.97
C ARG A 110 7.35 19.83 -26.92
N LEU A 111 8.16 19.22 -26.07
CA LEU A 111 8.94 19.90 -25.06
C LEU A 111 10.01 20.80 -25.71
N PRO A 112 10.24 22.02 -25.20
CA PRO A 112 11.36 22.84 -25.65
C PRO A 112 12.69 22.18 -25.29
N THR A 113 13.72 22.47 -26.07
CA THR A 113 15.09 22.05 -25.73
C THR A 113 15.50 22.65 -24.39
N GLY A 114 15.99 21.80 -23.48
CA GLY A 114 16.43 22.22 -22.16
C GLY A 114 16.37 21.10 -21.12
N PRO A 115 16.55 21.44 -19.83
CA PRO A 115 16.76 20.47 -18.75
C PRO A 115 15.62 19.45 -18.58
N LEU A 116 14.38 19.85 -18.86
CA LEU A 116 13.24 18.95 -18.76
C LEU A 116 13.27 17.88 -19.87
N LEU A 117 13.57 18.28 -21.12
CA LEU A 117 13.74 17.33 -22.21
C LEU A 117 14.89 16.36 -21.93
N ASP A 118 16.02 16.88 -21.44
CA ASP A 118 17.19 16.05 -21.09
C ASP A 118 16.86 15.04 -19.98
N LEU A 119 16.09 15.46 -18.97
CA LEU A 119 15.61 14.58 -17.91
C LEU A 119 14.69 13.48 -18.47
N CYS A 120 13.74 13.83 -19.33
CA CYS A 120 12.81 12.86 -19.91
C CYS A 120 13.52 11.86 -20.82
N LEU A 121 14.54 12.29 -21.58
CA LEU A 121 15.37 11.41 -22.39
C LEU A 121 16.17 10.43 -21.52
N LYS A 122 16.86 10.93 -20.49
CA LYS A 122 17.56 10.06 -19.52
C LYS A 122 16.62 9.08 -18.84
N SER A 123 15.41 9.53 -18.47
CA SER A 123 14.40 8.67 -17.84
C SER A 123 13.94 7.55 -18.77
N ARG A 124 13.67 7.86 -20.04
CA ARG A 124 13.34 6.86 -21.07
C ARG A 124 14.44 5.82 -21.21
N ASP A 125 15.71 6.24 -21.22
CA ASP A 125 16.84 5.35 -21.39
C ASP A 125 17.02 4.35 -20.21
N MET A 126 16.38 4.58 -19.06
CA MET A 126 16.33 3.60 -17.95
C MET A 126 15.41 2.40 -18.24
N TYR A 127 14.60 2.45 -19.30
CA TYR A 127 13.69 1.37 -19.70
C TYR A 127 14.20 0.67 -20.97
N SER A 128 15.48 0.28 -21.00
CA SER A 128 16.15 -0.29 -22.17
C SER A 128 15.68 -1.68 -22.60
N ASP A 129 14.97 -2.39 -21.72
CA ASP A 129 14.58 -3.79 -21.92
C ASP A 129 13.30 -3.95 -22.77
N PHE A 130 12.71 -2.84 -23.23
CA PHE A 130 11.49 -2.77 -24.03
C PHE A 130 11.68 -1.86 -25.24
#